data_AF-A0A8T5EXH5-F1
#
_entry.id   AF-A0A8T5EXH5-F1
#
_cell.length_a   1.000
_cell.length_b   1.000
_cell.length_c   1.000
_cell.angle_alpha   90.00
_cell.angle_beta   90.00
_cell.angle_gamma   90.00
#
_symmetry.space_group_name_H-M   'P 1'
#
loop_
_entity.id
_entity.type
_entity.pdbx_description
1 polymer ?
#
loop_
_entity_poly.entity_id
_entity_poly.type
_entity_poly.pdbx_seq_one_letter_code
_entity_poly.pdbx_strand_id
1 'polypeptide(L)'
;HGDDKGLVLPPKIAPVQIIIIPIYDAKSKKEVMTAAKNIQDKLGKEFLVELDDREGYTPGWKFHDAELKGVPLRLEIGPRDLKNKTVVLARRDTGKKSEVKITQLGKEVSKILDDIQDHLFKKASKFLKDNIHEANNIDAFEKILKSEKGIIRAGWCGSRKCEDEVKDRTGAKITNMPYGLKAKGNCLLCGKKAKQMAHFARSY
;
A
#
# COMPACT_ATOMS: atom_id res chain seq x y z
N HIS A 1 4.06 0.08 0.06
CA HIS A 1 2.96 -0.14 -0.90
C HIS A 1 3.29 0.26 -2.33
N GLY A 2 4.35 1.06 -2.57
CA GLY A 2 4.73 1.52 -3.91
C GLY A 2 4.93 0.38 -4.91
N ASP A 3 4.85 0.76 -6.18
CA ASP A 3 5.02 -0.10 -7.35
C ASP A 3 5.86 0.62 -8.41
N ASP A 4 5.99 0.01 -9.60
CA ASP A 4 6.81 0.54 -10.70
C ASP A 4 6.32 1.90 -11.24
N LYS A 5 5.09 2.30 -10.90
CA LYS A 5 4.51 3.59 -11.29
C LYS A 5 4.69 4.67 -10.23
N GLY A 6 5.22 4.34 -9.05
CA GLY A 6 5.52 5.29 -7.98
C GLY A 6 4.84 4.96 -6.65
N LEU A 7 4.40 6.01 -5.96
CA LEU A 7 3.79 5.86 -4.64
C LEU A 7 2.40 5.21 -4.74
N VAL A 8 2.02 4.49 -3.70
CA VAL A 8 0.65 4.01 -3.49
C VAL A 8 0.32 4.27 -2.03
N LEU A 9 -0.52 5.26 -1.77
CA LEU A 9 -0.80 5.70 -0.41
C LEU A 9 -2.13 5.11 0.10
N PRO A 10 -2.16 4.59 1.34
CA PRO A 10 -3.42 4.28 2.00
C PRO A 10 -4.28 5.56 2.18
N PRO A 11 -5.58 5.54 1.84
CA PRO A 11 -6.45 6.71 1.94
C PRO A 11 -6.45 7.43 3.28
N LYS A 12 -6.30 6.72 4.40
CA LYS A 12 -6.31 7.34 5.74
C LYS A 12 -5.11 8.23 6.04
N ILE A 13 -4.03 8.12 5.26
CA ILE A 13 -2.80 8.91 5.45
C ILE A 13 -2.41 9.72 4.20
N ALA A 14 -3.18 9.61 3.11
CA ALA A 14 -2.87 10.32 1.89
C ALA A 14 -3.17 11.82 2.08
N PRO A 15 -2.22 12.73 1.75
CA PRO A 15 -2.45 14.18 1.87
C PRO A 15 -3.55 14.68 0.93
N VAL A 16 -3.71 13.99 -0.20
CA VAL A 16 -4.83 14.12 -1.13
C VAL A 16 -5.41 12.73 -1.30
N GLN A 17 -6.68 12.55 -0.93
CA GLN A 17 -7.39 11.29 -1.09
C GLN A 17 -7.98 11.16 -2.49
N ILE A 18 -8.47 12.29 -3.02
CA ILE A 18 -9.18 12.35 -4.29
C ILE A 18 -8.61 13.50 -5.11
N ILE A 19 -8.15 13.21 -6.32
CA ILE A 19 -7.77 14.22 -7.31
C ILE A 19 -8.83 14.26 -8.41
N ILE A 20 -9.43 15.44 -8.61
CA ILE A 20 -10.39 15.68 -9.69
C ILE A 20 -9.64 16.18 -10.90
N ILE A 21 -9.78 15.49 -12.03
CA ILE A 21 -9.16 15.85 -13.29
C ILE A 21 -10.25 16.16 -14.32
N PRO A 22 -10.52 17.45 -14.58
CA PRO A 22 -11.47 17.88 -15.59
C PRO A 22 -10.88 17.66 -17.00
N ILE A 23 -11.71 17.11 -17.90
CA ILE A 23 -11.34 16.80 -19.29
C ILE A 23 -12.25 17.61 -20.21
N TYR A 24 -11.70 18.59 -20.92
CA TYR A 24 -12.48 19.50 -21.75
C TYR A 24 -11.72 19.96 -22.99
N ASP A 25 -12.49 20.42 -23.96
CA ASP A 25 -12.03 21.28 -25.06
C ASP A 25 -12.38 22.75 -24.78
N ALA A 26 -12.04 23.65 -25.70
CA ALA A 26 -12.31 25.09 -25.54
C ALA A 26 -13.81 25.41 -25.34
N LYS A 27 -14.72 24.63 -25.93
CA LYS A 27 -16.17 24.87 -25.88
C LYS A 27 -16.79 24.37 -24.58
N SER A 28 -16.30 23.27 -24.04
CA SER A 28 -16.82 22.61 -22.85
C SER A 28 -16.15 23.03 -21.54
N LYS A 29 -15.03 23.77 -21.60
CA LYS A 29 -14.22 24.18 -20.43
C LYS A 29 -15.06 24.77 -19.31
N LYS A 30 -15.91 25.78 -19.61
CA LYS A 30 -16.68 26.48 -18.58
C LYS A 30 -17.63 25.54 -17.82
N GLU A 31 -18.33 24.68 -18.54
CA GLU A 31 -19.29 23.74 -17.95
C GLU A 31 -18.60 22.67 -17.11
N VAL A 32 -17.54 22.04 -17.66
CA VAL A 32 -16.76 21.01 -16.97
C VAL A 32 -16.09 21.55 -15.71
N MET A 33 -15.46 22.72 -15.79
CA MET A 33 -14.83 23.34 -14.61
C MET A 33 -15.83 23.71 -13.52
N THR A 34 -17.01 24.19 -13.90
CA THR A 34 -18.07 24.50 -12.93
C THR A 34 -18.53 23.24 -12.21
N ALA A 35 -18.75 22.15 -12.94
CA ALA A 35 -19.13 20.88 -12.34
C ALA A 35 -18.03 20.28 -11.47
N ALA A 36 -16.76 20.35 -11.90
CA ALA A 36 -15.61 19.87 -11.13
C ALA A 36 -15.48 20.61 -9.79
N LYS A 37 -15.61 21.94 -9.78
CA LYS A 37 -15.63 22.74 -8.54
C LYS A 37 -16.79 22.38 -7.63
N ASN A 38 -18.01 22.25 -8.18
CA ASN A 38 -19.17 21.82 -7.39
C ASN A 38 -18.98 20.43 -6.77
N ILE A 39 -18.29 19.51 -7.45
CA ILE A 39 -17.96 18.18 -6.90
C ILE A 39 -16.90 18.31 -5.81
N GLN A 40 -15.85 19.12 -6.04
CA GLN A 40 -14.82 19.41 -5.05
C GLN A 40 -15.43 19.95 -3.75
N ASP A 41 -16.29 20.96 -3.84
CA ASP A 41 -16.93 21.58 -2.67
C ASP A 41 -17.83 20.60 -1.89
N LYS A 42 -18.48 19.67 -2.60
CA LYS A 42 -19.33 18.65 -1.97
C LYS A 42 -18.51 17.58 -1.27
N LEU A 43 -17.52 17.01 -1.96
CA LEU A 43 -16.68 15.94 -1.41
C LEU A 43 -15.69 16.47 -0.37
N GLY A 44 -15.23 17.72 -0.50
CA GLY A 44 -14.31 18.37 0.42
C GLY A 44 -14.84 18.56 1.84
N LYS A 45 -16.15 18.33 2.07
CA LYS A 45 -16.75 18.30 3.41
C LYS A 45 -16.36 17.07 4.22
N GLU A 46 -15.99 15.99 3.55
CA GLU A 46 -15.73 14.67 4.16
C GLU A 46 -14.35 14.11 3.80
N PHE A 47 -13.76 14.56 2.69
CA PHE A 47 -12.53 14.01 2.13
C PHE A 47 -11.50 15.09 1.82
N LEU A 48 -10.23 14.69 1.72
CA LEU A 48 -9.14 15.55 1.24
C LEU A 48 -9.13 15.53 -0.29
N VAL A 49 -9.71 16.57 -0.89
CA VAL A 49 -9.94 16.65 -2.33
C VAL A 49 -9.18 17.80 -2.96
N GLU A 50 -8.47 17.51 -4.04
CA GLU A 50 -7.79 18.51 -4.87
C GLU A 50 -8.40 18.51 -6.27
N LEU A 51 -8.49 19.69 -6.88
CA LEU A 51 -8.86 19.88 -8.28
C LEU A 51 -7.60 20.22 -9.06
N ASP A 52 -7.25 19.41 -10.06
CA ASP A 52 -6.15 19.71 -10.97
C ASP A 52 -6.63 20.60 -12.12
N ASP A 53 -6.67 21.90 -11.88
CA ASP A 53 -7.05 22.92 -12.87
C ASP A 53 -5.88 23.50 -13.68
N ARG A 54 -4.67 22.95 -13.52
CA ARG A 54 -3.46 23.40 -14.23
C ARG A 54 -3.67 23.40 -15.74
N GLU A 55 -3.45 24.54 -16.39
CA GLU A 55 -3.52 24.66 -17.84
C GLU A 55 -2.21 24.22 -18.51
N GLY A 56 -2.24 23.95 -19.82
CA GLY A 56 -1.06 23.54 -20.58
C GLY A 56 -0.64 22.07 -20.43
N TYR A 57 -1.29 21.30 -19.54
CA TYR A 57 -1.06 19.87 -19.37
C TYR A 57 -2.21 19.04 -19.96
N THR A 58 -1.86 17.96 -20.66
CA THR A 58 -2.84 17.00 -21.16
C THR A 58 -3.43 16.18 -19.99
N PRO A 59 -4.67 15.66 -20.13
CA PRO A 59 -5.25 14.77 -19.12
C PRO A 59 -4.35 13.58 -18.79
N GLY A 60 -3.73 12.96 -19.80
CA GLY A 60 -2.80 11.84 -19.62
C GLY A 60 -1.58 12.20 -18.76
N TRP A 61 -1.03 13.42 -18.94
CA TRP A 61 0.06 13.89 -18.09
C TRP A 61 -0.39 14.05 -16.62
N LYS A 62 -1.57 14.63 -16.40
CA LYS A 62 -2.15 14.79 -15.05
C LYS A 62 -2.44 13.43 -14.40
N PHE A 63 -2.90 12.46 -15.18
CA PHE A 63 -3.13 11.08 -14.70
C PHE A 63 -1.83 10.46 -14.19
N HIS A 64 -0.75 10.60 -14.95
CA HIS A 64 0.56 10.10 -14.57
C HIS A 64 1.11 10.81 -13.33
N ASP A 65 1.01 12.14 -13.25
CA ASP A 65 1.45 12.91 -12.06
C ASP A 65 0.70 12.46 -10.79
N ALA A 66 -0.61 12.28 -10.88
CA ALA A 66 -1.43 11.75 -9.78
C ALA A 66 -1.05 10.31 -9.39
N GLU A 67 -0.77 9.45 -10.38
CA GLU A 67 -0.34 8.06 -10.14
C GLU A 67 1.04 8.00 -9.48
N LEU A 68 1.98 8.81 -9.95
CA LEU A 68 3.33 8.90 -9.40
C LEU A 68 3.31 9.34 -7.94
N LYS A 69 2.49 10.35 -7.62
CA LYS A 69 2.26 10.87 -6.25
C LYS A 69 1.46 9.91 -5.37
N GLY A 70 0.83 8.90 -5.96
CA GLY A 70 0.09 7.87 -5.24
C GLY A 70 -1.24 8.33 -4.68
N VAL A 71 -1.90 9.31 -5.31
CA VAL A 71 -3.25 9.75 -4.94
C VAL A 71 -4.19 8.54 -5.03
N PRO A 72 -4.89 8.14 -3.96
CA PRO A 72 -5.63 6.88 -3.92
C PRO A 72 -6.72 6.76 -4.97
N LEU A 73 -7.48 7.84 -5.19
CA LEU A 73 -8.61 7.87 -6.11
C LEU A 73 -8.51 9.07 -7.05
N ARG A 74 -8.58 8.81 -8.35
CA ARG A 74 -8.71 9.85 -9.36
C ARG A 74 -10.16 9.89 -9.84
N LEU A 75 -10.74 11.09 -9.86
CA LEU A 75 -12.07 11.36 -10.41
C LEU A 75 -11.89 12.11 -11.74
N GLU A 76 -12.38 11.50 -12.82
CA GLU A 76 -12.32 12.05 -14.18
C GLU A 76 -13.73 12.57 -14.54
N ILE A 77 -13.82 13.79 -15.06
CA ILE A 77 -15.10 14.38 -15.51
C ILE A 77 -14.91 15.17 -16.80
N GLY A 78 -15.65 14.79 -17.84
CA GLY A 78 -15.70 15.53 -19.10
C GLY A 78 -17.11 15.77 -19.62
N PRO A 79 -17.25 16.36 -20.83
CA PRO A 79 -18.55 16.76 -21.37
C PRO A 79 -19.50 15.57 -21.59
N ARG A 80 -18.97 14.37 -21.90
CA ARG A 80 -19.77 13.16 -22.04
C ARG A 80 -20.36 12.71 -20.70
N ASP A 81 -19.54 12.69 -19.66
CA ASP A 81 -19.93 12.23 -18.33
C ASP A 81 -20.96 13.21 -17.73
N LEU A 82 -20.79 14.51 -17.96
CA LEU A 82 -21.78 15.53 -17.59
C LEU A 82 -23.15 15.30 -18.20
N LYS A 83 -23.22 15.05 -19.52
CA LYS A 83 -24.48 14.75 -20.21
C LYS A 83 -25.17 13.51 -19.62
N ASN A 84 -24.37 12.53 -19.20
CA ASN A 84 -24.85 11.29 -18.60
C ASN A 84 -25.08 11.38 -17.08
N LYS A 85 -24.73 12.51 -16.46
CA LYS A 85 -24.74 12.72 -14.99
C LYS A 85 -23.90 11.68 -14.24
N THR A 86 -22.78 11.30 -14.84
CA THR A 86 -21.82 10.34 -14.29
C THR A 86 -20.43 10.96 -14.16
N VAL A 87 -19.53 10.23 -13.49
CA VAL A 87 -18.09 10.49 -13.42
C VAL A 87 -17.36 9.16 -13.49
N VAL A 88 -16.08 9.18 -13.87
CA VAL A 88 -15.24 7.98 -13.83
C VAL A 88 -14.32 8.04 -12.61
N LEU A 89 -14.33 6.99 -11.80
CA LEU A 89 -13.44 6.83 -10.66
C LEU A 89 -12.37 5.80 -11.01
N ALA A 90 -11.10 6.18 -10.90
CA ALA A 90 -9.94 5.33 -11.18
C ALA A 90 -9.11 5.10 -9.90
N ARG A 91 -8.96 3.84 -9.51
CA ARG A 91 -8.21 3.46 -8.30
C ARG A 91 -6.72 3.38 -8.57
N ARG A 92 -5.90 3.89 -7.64
CA ARG A 92 -4.44 3.81 -7.74
C ARG A 92 -3.86 2.42 -7.48
N ASP A 93 -4.43 1.68 -6.55
CA ASP A 93 -3.91 0.38 -6.09
C ASP A 93 -4.04 -0.76 -7.11
N THR A 94 -5.03 -0.65 -8.01
CA THR A 94 -5.38 -1.71 -8.98
C THR A 94 -5.50 -1.20 -10.41
N GLY A 95 -5.59 0.12 -10.62
CA GLY A 95 -5.87 0.71 -11.94
C GLY A 95 -7.31 0.53 -12.42
N LYS A 96 -8.18 -0.13 -11.64
CA LYS A 96 -9.58 -0.36 -12.02
C LYS A 96 -10.32 0.97 -12.13
N LYS A 97 -11.14 1.08 -13.18
CA LYS A 97 -12.04 2.21 -13.41
C LYS A 97 -13.50 1.78 -13.23
N SER A 98 -14.32 2.67 -12.70
CA SER A 98 -15.77 2.49 -12.59
C SER A 98 -16.49 3.79 -12.90
N GLU A 99 -17.56 3.71 -13.68
CA GLU A 99 -18.47 4.83 -13.90
C GLU A 99 -19.51 4.89 -12.78
N VAL A 100 -19.70 6.07 -12.19
CA VAL A 100 -20.57 6.29 -11.03
C VAL A 100 -21.49 7.48 -11.29
N LYS A 101 -22.77 7.37 -10.91
CA LYS A 101 -23.72 8.48 -10.95
C LYS A 101 -23.33 9.56 -9.94
N ILE A 102 -23.37 10.83 -10.35
CA ILE A 102 -23.05 11.97 -9.48
C ILE A 102 -23.90 11.96 -8.20
N THR A 103 -25.15 11.48 -8.28
CA THR A 103 -26.08 11.38 -7.14
C THR A 103 -25.66 10.35 -6.08
N GLN A 104 -24.79 9.39 -6.42
CA GLN A 104 -24.30 8.35 -5.52
C GLN A 104 -22.84 8.57 -5.11
N LEU A 105 -22.24 9.68 -5.55
CA LEU A 105 -20.79 9.88 -5.55
C LEU A 105 -20.17 9.77 -4.16
N GLY A 106 -20.71 10.47 -3.14
CA GLY A 106 -20.15 10.42 -1.78
C GLY A 106 -20.11 9.00 -1.20
N LYS A 107 -21.20 8.24 -1.38
CA LYS A 107 -21.30 6.85 -0.91
C LYS A 107 -20.29 5.93 -1.61
N GLU A 108 -20.20 6.01 -2.94
CA GLU A 108 -19.26 5.16 -3.69
C GLU A 108 -17.80 5.54 -3.43
N VAL A 109 -17.50 6.83 -3.28
CA VAL A 109 -16.17 7.31 -2.90
C VAL A 109 -15.76 6.75 -1.54
N SER A 110 -16.60 6.89 -0.51
CA SER A 110 -16.31 6.35 0.83
C SER A 110 -16.03 4.85 0.77
N LYS A 111 -16.90 4.08 0.12
CA LYS A 111 -16.74 2.63 -0.06
C LYS A 111 -15.44 2.27 -0.77
N ILE A 112 -15.09 2.98 -1.84
CA ILE A 112 -13.87 2.72 -2.61
C ILE A 112 -12.62 3.03 -1.78
N LEU A 113 -12.60 4.14 -1.04
CA LEU A 113 -11.45 4.48 -0.19
C LEU A 113 -11.27 3.45 0.94
N ASP A 114 -12.34 2.98 1.57
CA ASP A 114 -12.26 1.91 2.58
C ASP A 114 -11.74 0.60 1.97
N ASP A 115 -12.22 0.22 0.79
CA ASP A 115 -11.74 -0.98 0.12
C ASP A 115 -10.27 -0.88 -0.32
N ILE A 116 -9.80 0.28 -0.79
CA ILE A 116 -8.37 0.50 -1.09
C ILE A 116 -7.55 0.32 0.19
N GLN A 117 -7.98 0.92 1.31
CA GLN A 117 -7.29 0.81 2.60
C GLN A 117 -7.15 -0.65 3.03
N ASP A 118 -8.25 -1.41 2.97
CA ASP A 118 -8.28 -2.82 3.34
C ASP A 118 -7.47 -3.70 2.39
N HIS A 119 -7.56 -3.44 1.08
CA HIS A 119 -6.82 -4.19 0.08
C HIS A 119 -5.31 -4.02 0.28
N LEU A 120 -4.84 -2.79 0.50
CA LEU A 120 -3.43 -2.51 0.77
C LEU A 120 -2.93 -3.21 2.03
N PHE A 121 -3.73 -3.20 3.11
CA PHE A 121 -3.40 -3.90 4.35
C PHE A 121 -3.34 -5.42 4.16
N LYS A 122 -4.34 -6.01 3.49
CA LYS A 122 -4.40 -7.46 3.21
C LYS A 122 -3.23 -7.91 2.34
N LYS A 123 -2.92 -7.16 1.28
CA LYS A 123 -1.77 -7.42 0.40
C LYS A 123 -0.45 -7.39 1.18
N ALA A 124 -0.22 -6.36 1.99
CA ALA A 124 0.99 -6.23 2.79
C ALA A 124 1.10 -7.32 3.88
N SER A 125 -0.02 -7.63 4.55
CA SER A 125 -0.09 -8.69 5.56
C SER A 125 0.19 -10.07 4.97
N LYS A 126 -0.34 -10.35 3.78
CA LYS A 126 -0.06 -11.60 3.07
C LYS A 126 1.41 -11.66 2.66
N PHE A 127 1.94 -10.60 2.05
CA PHE A 127 3.35 -10.53 1.68
C PHE A 127 4.27 -10.80 2.86
N LEU A 128 4.01 -10.17 4.02
CA LEU A 128 4.77 -10.45 5.24
C LEU A 128 4.70 -11.92 5.65
N LYS A 129 3.50 -12.51 5.69
CA LYS A 129 3.29 -13.92 6.07
C LYS A 129 4.00 -14.89 5.12
N ASP A 130 3.90 -14.64 3.81
CA ASP A 130 4.54 -15.47 2.77
C ASP A 130 6.08 -15.37 2.80
N ASN A 131 6.63 -14.31 3.43
CA ASN A 131 8.08 -14.08 3.55
C ASN A 131 8.59 -14.30 4.98
N ILE A 132 7.82 -15.01 5.82
CA ILE A 132 8.31 -15.56 7.08
C ILE A 132 8.56 -17.05 6.87
N HIS A 133 9.84 -17.41 6.87
CA HIS A 133 10.33 -18.77 6.67
C HIS A 133 10.63 -19.42 8.01
N GLU A 134 10.69 -20.75 8.08
CA GLU A 134 11.08 -21.48 9.29
C GLU A 134 12.42 -22.20 9.11
N ALA A 135 13.29 -22.11 10.11
CA ALA A 135 14.54 -22.87 10.15
C ALA A 135 14.71 -23.59 11.50
N ASN A 136 15.17 -24.84 11.46
CA ASN A 136 15.37 -25.69 12.64
C ASN A 136 16.83 -25.87 13.03
N ASN A 137 17.77 -25.45 12.17
CA ASN A 137 19.20 -25.46 12.42
C ASN A 137 19.90 -24.35 11.62
N ILE A 138 21.15 -24.08 11.96
CA ILE A 138 21.93 -22.99 11.37
C ILE A 138 22.23 -23.19 9.88
N ASP A 139 22.35 -24.43 9.39
CA ASP A 139 22.65 -24.70 7.99
C ASP A 139 21.42 -24.41 7.10
N ALA A 140 20.24 -24.83 7.53
CA ALA A 140 18.98 -24.48 6.89
C ALA A 140 18.73 -22.97 6.94
N PHE A 141 19.05 -22.33 8.07
CA PHE A 141 18.95 -20.89 8.23
C PHE A 141 19.84 -20.15 7.22
N GLU A 142 21.10 -20.54 7.09
CA GLU A 142 22.04 -19.94 6.14
C GLU A 142 21.61 -20.17 4.69
N LYS A 143 21.06 -21.34 4.37
CA LYS A 143 20.53 -21.64 3.03
C LYS A 143 19.37 -20.70 2.70
N ILE A 144 18.37 -20.61 3.59
CA ILE A 144 17.21 -19.71 3.41
C ILE A 144 17.69 -18.28 3.27
N LEU A 145 18.60 -17.80 4.13
CA LEU A 145 19.07 -16.42 4.08
C LEU A 145 19.84 -16.07 2.77
N LYS A 146 20.45 -17.07 2.13
CA LYS A 146 21.14 -16.90 0.83
C LYS A 146 20.18 -16.95 -0.36
N SER A 147 19.23 -17.88 -0.36
CA SER A 147 18.32 -18.11 -1.50
C SER A 147 17.07 -17.23 -1.45
N GLU A 148 16.64 -16.84 -0.27
CA GLU A 148 15.37 -16.17 -0.02
C GLU A 148 15.59 -14.91 0.80
N LYS A 149 14.88 -13.84 0.43
CA LYS A 149 14.80 -12.63 1.24
C LYS A 149 13.67 -12.79 2.26
N GLY A 150 13.71 -12.04 3.35
CA GLY A 150 12.61 -11.99 4.32
C GLY A 150 13.06 -12.27 5.74
N ILE A 151 12.13 -12.79 6.54
CA ILE A 151 12.30 -13.06 7.96
C ILE A 151 12.42 -14.57 8.15
N ILE A 152 13.35 -15.01 8.99
CA ILE A 152 13.48 -16.42 9.36
C ILE A 152 13.06 -16.57 10.82
N ARG A 153 12.02 -17.37 11.04
CA ARG A 153 11.55 -17.77 12.37
C ARG A 153 12.27 -19.04 12.79
N ALA A 154 12.88 -19.02 13.97
CA ALA A 154 13.59 -20.17 14.50
C ALA A 154 13.51 -20.26 16.03
N GLY A 155 13.72 -21.48 16.56
CA GLY A 155 13.81 -21.70 17.99
C GLY A 155 15.05 -21.00 18.58
N TRP A 156 14.89 -20.39 19.75
CA TRP A 156 15.93 -19.58 20.38
C TRP A 156 16.09 -19.91 21.87
N CYS A 157 17.33 -20.12 22.33
CA CYS A 157 17.62 -20.48 23.72
C CYS A 157 17.70 -19.28 24.69
N GLY A 158 17.72 -18.05 24.18
CA GLY A 158 17.87 -16.83 24.99
C GLY A 158 19.31 -16.50 25.41
N SER A 159 20.31 -17.15 24.81
CA SER A 159 21.73 -16.93 25.14
C SER A 159 22.37 -15.89 24.23
N ARG A 160 22.87 -14.78 24.77
CA ARG A 160 23.58 -13.75 23.99
C ARG A 160 24.71 -14.33 23.12
N LYS A 161 25.50 -15.27 23.64
CA LYS A 161 26.55 -15.95 22.88
C LYS A 161 26.04 -16.59 21.58
N CYS A 162 24.84 -17.18 21.61
CA CYS A 162 24.30 -17.81 20.42
C CYS A 162 23.77 -16.78 19.40
N GLU A 163 23.52 -15.54 19.81
CA GLU A 163 22.95 -14.48 18.96
C GLU A 163 24.10 -13.80 18.24
N ASP A 164 25.16 -13.50 18.99
CA ASP A 164 26.43 -12.99 18.48
C ASP A 164 26.98 -13.95 17.42
N GLU A 165 27.03 -15.26 17.68
CA GLU A 165 27.52 -16.24 16.69
C GLU A 165 26.64 -16.32 15.43
N VAL A 166 25.31 -16.25 15.56
CA VAL A 166 24.40 -16.21 14.39
C VAL A 166 24.65 -14.94 13.57
N LYS A 167 24.85 -13.81 14.24
CA LYS A 167 25.16 -12.53 13.61
C LYS A 167 26.51 -12.59 12.90
N ASP A 168 27.54 -13.12 13.53
CA ASP A 168 28.89 -13.19 12.97
C ASP A 168 28.93 -14.10 11.73
N ARG A 169 28.19 -15.23 11.76
CA ARG A 169 28.11 -16.14 10.62
C ARG A 169 27.27 -15.63 9.45
N THR A 170 26.20 -14.89 9.74
CA THR A 170 25.13 -14.67 8.74
C THR A 170 24.81 -13.20 8.45
N GLY A 171 25.22 -12.30 9.34
CA GLY A 171 24.82 -10.90 9.37
C GLY A 171 23.39 -10.66 9.87
N ALA A 172 22.63 -11.71 10.19
CA ALA A 172 21.27 -11.59 10.70
C ALA A 172 21.26 -11.43 12.22
N LYS A 173 20.35 -10.60 12.73
CA LYS A 173 20.10 -10.42 14.17
C LYS A 173 18.65 -10.73 14.49
N ILE A 174 18.34 -10.92 15.78
CA ILE A 174 16.96 -11.02 16.23
C ILE A 174 16.29 -9.65 16.04
N THR A 175 15.19 -9.61 15.28
CA THR A 175 14.42 -8.38 15.05
C THR A 175 13.28 -8.25 16.05
N ASN A 176 12.64 -9.36 16.40
CA ASN A 176 11.64 -9.42 17.46
C ASN A 176 11.42 -10.86 17.95
N MET A 177 10.70 -10.97 19.06
CA MET A 177 10.16 -12.20 19.62
C MET A 177 8.64 -12.05 19.66
N PRO A 178 7.89 -12.67 18.75
CA PRO A 178 6.46 -12.39 18.62
C PRO A 178 5.68 -12.82 19.85
N TYR A 179 4.81 -11.93 20.34
CA TYR A 179 3.90 -12.25 21.43
C TYR A 179 2.96 -13.40 21.05
N GLY A 180 2.66 -14.26 22.02
CA GLY A 180 1.75 -15.40 21.86
C GLY A 180 2.33 -16.62 21.13
N LEU A 181 3.54 -16.52 20.54
CA LEU A 181 4.23 -17.69 20.00
C LEU A 181 4.90 -18.50 21.12
N LYS A 182 4.41 -19.73 21.31
CA LYS A 182 5.04 -20.68 22.24
C LYS A 182 6.38 -21.15 21.69
N ALA A 183 7.35 -21.32 22.58
CA ALA A 183 8.62 -21.96 22.24
C ALA A 183 8.38 -23.35 21.65
N LYS A 184 9.06 -23.64 20.54
CA LYS A 184 8.97 -24.93 19.85
C LYS A 184 10.36 -25.38 19.43
N GLY A 185 10.62 -26.69 19.59
CA GLY A 185 11.86 -27.31 19.16
C GLY A 185 13.09 -26.82 19.93
N ASN A 186 14.20 -26.74 19.21
CA ASN A 186 15.53 -26.46 19.74
C ASN A 186 16.06 -25.14 19.20
N CYS A 187 17.06 -24.61 19.90
CA CYS A 187 17.82 -23.44 19.47
C CYS A 187 18.49 -23.74 18.13
N LEU A 188 18.29 -22.85 17.16
CA LEU A 188 18.79 -22.99 15.80
C LEU A 188 20.32 -23.20 15.73
N LEU A 189 21.05 -22.66 16.69
CA LEU A 189 22.51 -22.73 16.72
C LEU A 189 23.00 -23.86 17.65
N CYS A 190 22.67 -23.81 18.94
CA CYS A 190 23.28 -24.71 19.93
C CYS A 190 22.50 -26.00 20.19
N GLY A 191 21.35 -26.21 19.54
CA GLY A 191 20.55 -27.43 19.67
C GLY A 191 19.86 -27.63 21.03
N LYS A 192 20.13 -26.79 22.05
CA LYS A 192 19.44 -26.84 23.34
C LYS A 192 17.96 -26.49 23.21
N LYS A 193 17.11 -26.94 24.13
CA LYS A 193 15.67 -26.62 24.15
C LYS A 193 15.42 -25.11 23.97
N ALA A 194 14.58 -24.75 23.01
CA ALA A 194 14.21 -23.36 22.78
C ALA A 194 13.39 -22.83 23.97
N LYS A 195 13.68 -21.59 24.39
CA LYS A 195 12.88 -20.85 25.37
C LYS A 195 11.81 -19.98 24.71
N GLN A 196 12.00 -19.67 23.43
CA GLN A 196 11.12 -18.81 22.64
C GLN A 196 11.31 -19.05 21.14
N MET A 197 10.36 -18.58 20.34
CA MET A 197 10.54 -18.41 18.91
C MET A 197 11.00 -16.98 18.66
N ALA A 198 12.05 -16.82 17.84
CA ALA A 198 12.58 -15.52 17.46
C ALA A 198 12.52 -15.34 15.95
N HIS A 199 12.28 -14.11 15.52
CA HIS A 199 12.44 -13.68 14.15
C HIS A 199 13.83 -13.11 13.94
N PHE A 200 14.54 -13.63 12.94
CA PHE A 200 15.84 -13.16 12.51
C PHE A 200 15.72 -12.56 11.12
N ALA A 201 16.46 -11.48 10.87
CA ALA A 201 16.63 -10.94 9.53
C ALA A 201 17.93 -10.13 9.44
N ARG A 202 18.39 -9.90 8.21
CA ARG A 202 19.31 -8.79 7.92
C ARG A 202 18.47 -7.52 7.93
N SER A 203 18.67 -6.67 8.94
CA SER A 203 17.97 -5.39 9.03
C SER A 203 18.87 -4.26 8.53
N TYR A 204 18.22 -3.21 8.01
CA TYR A 204 18.82 -1.87 7.91
C TYR A 204 19.14 -1.30 9.30
#